data_AF-A0AAW0MMG4-F1
#
_entry.id   AF-A0AAW0MMG4-F1
#
_cell.length_a   1.000
_cell.length_b   1.000
_cell.length_c   1.000
_cell.angle_alpha   90.00
_cell.angle_beta   90.00
_cell.angle_gamma   90.00
#
_symmetry.space_group_name_H-M   'P 1'
#
loop_
_entity.id
_entity.type
_entity.pdbx_description
1 polymer ?
#
loop_
_entity_poly.entity_id
_entity_poly.type
_entity_poly.pdbx_seq_one_letter_code
_entity_poly.pdbx_strand_id
1 'polypeptide(L)'
;MWSVSTSRYAADFKVQQYLGRWFEITKLPAAFERGKCIEANYALRKDGTIEVINKQMETPGTLTPIEGTAVVKNQLEPAKLAVSFSYTSPPGTYWVLYTDYTSVSVVYSCTDVMRLFHVEFAWILARNRTLSEETVSRAERELERAGVQLCRLIPTDQTECDTEL
;
A
#
# COMPACT_ATOMS: atom_id res chain seq x y z
N MET A 1 24.66 -17.09 19.09
CA MET A 1 24.91 -15.92 18.22
C MET A 1 23.66 -15.73 17.38
N TRP A 2 22.67 -14.98 17.87
CA TRP A 2 21.41 -14.80 17.16
C TRP A 2 21.62 -13.71 16.11
N SER A 3 21.58 -14.09 14.84
CA SER A 3 21.61 -13.14 13.73
C SER A 3 20.37 -12.27 13.81
N VAL A 4 20.56 -10.97 13.94
CA VAL A 4 19.51 -9.98 13.79
C VAL A 4 18.97 -10.12 12.37
N SER A 5 17.75 -10.61 12.25
CA SER A 5 17.03 -10.64 10.98
C SER A 5 16.83 -9.19 10.55
N THR A 6 17.69 -8.69 9.66
CA THR A 6 17.48 -7.44 8.95
C THR A 6 16.11 -7.52 8.31
N SER A 7 15.16 -6.69 8.77
CA SER A 7 13.94 -6.39 8.02
C SER A 7 14.38 -5.88 6.64
N ARG A 8 14.34 -6.76 5.65
CA ARG A 8 14.81 -6.48 4.29
C ARG A 8 13.58 -6.19 3.46
N TYR A 9 13.26 -4.90 3.34
CA TYR A 9 12.47 -4.36 2.24
C TYR A 9 12.85 -5.06 0.92
N ALA A 10 11.96 -5.09 -0.07
CA ALA A 10 12.25 -5.73 -1.36
C ALA A 10 13.55 -5.18 -1.98
N ALA A 11 14.67 -5.89 -1.77
CA ALA A 11 16.02 -5.37 -1.96
C ALA A 11 16.32 -5.00 -3.41
N ASP A 12 15.63 -5.66 -4.34
CA ASP A 12 15.69 -5.43 -5.78
C ASP A 12 14.35 -4.93 -6.33
N PHE A 13 13.69 -4.02 -5.61
CA PHE A 13 12.40 -3.48 -6.03
C PHE A 13 12.49 -2.77 -7.39
N LYS A 14 11.72 -3.27 -8.36
CA LYS A 14 11.66 -2.73 -9.72
C LYS A 14 10.36 -1.96 -9.90
N VAL A 15 10.43 -0.62 -9.77
CA VAL A 15 9.29 0.30 -9.92
C VAL A 15 8.47 -0.02 -11.17
N GLN A 16 9.13 -0.26 -12.32
CA GLN A 16 8.46 -0.54 -13.59
C GLN A 16 7.53 -1.77 -13.54
N GLN A 17 7.90 -2.80 -12.78
CA GLN A 17 7.08 -4.02 -12.64
C GLN A 17 5.93 -3.81 -11.65
N TYR A 18 6.03 -2.80 -10.80
CA TYR A 18 5.04 -2.47 -9.79
C TYR A 18 3.89 -1.60 -10.32
N LEU A 19 4.09 -0.93 -11.45
CA LEU A 19 3.10 -0.05 -12.08
C LEU A 19 1.79 -0.78 -12.40
N GLY A 20 0.77 0.00 -12.71
CA GLY A 20 -0.60 -0.46 -12.98
C GLY A 20 -1.44 -0.55 -11.72
N ARG A 21 -2.54 -1.31 -11.82
CA ARG A 21 -3.57 -1.37 -10.80
C ARG A 21 -3.27 -2.41 -9.72
N TRP A 22 -3.63 -2.06 -8.50
CA TRP A 22 -3.63 -2.90 -7.31
C TRP A 22 -4.93 -2.68 -6.52
N PHE A 23 -5.55 -3.75 -6.05
CA PHE A 23 -6.72 -3.73 -5.18
C PHE A 23 -6.27 -3.88 -3.73
N GLU A 24 -6.87 -3.11 -2.82
CA GLU A 24 -6.64 -3.27 -1.39
C GLU A 24 -7.45 -4.46 -0.87
N ILE A 25 -6.77 -5.44 -0.26
CA ILE A 25 -7.40 -6.67 0.27
C ILE A 25 -7.55 -6.59 1.79
N THR A 26 -6.52 -6.10 2.46
CA THR A 26 -6.48 -5.99 3.91
C THR A 26 -5.70 -4.73 4.27
N LYS A 27 -6.10 -4.04 5.35
CA LYS A 27 -5.39 -2.86 5.83
C LYS A 27 -5.39 -2.72 7.35
N LEU A 28 -4.50 -1.88 7.87
CA LEU A 28 -4.76 -1.21 9.14
C LEU A 28 -5.82 -0.11 8.95
N PRO A 29 -6.72 0.12 9.92
CA PRO A 29 -7.73 1.16 9.83
C PRO A 29 -7.13 2.54 9.56
N ALA A 30 -7.61 3.19 8.49
CA ALA A 30 -7.21 4.52 8.08
C ALA A 30 -8.44 5.41 7.89
N ALA A 31 -8.45 6.59 8.54
CA ALA A 31 -9.63 7.48 8.52
C ALA A 31 -9.96 8.05 7.13
N PHE A 32 -9.00 8.01 6.19
CA PHE A 32 -9.16 8.48 4.81
C PHE A 32 -9.63 7.37 3.84
N GLU A 33 -9.76 6.12 4.28
CA GLU A 33 -10.15 4.96 3.46
C GLU A 33 -11.36 4.23 4.07
N ARG A 34 -12.52 4.92 4.10
CA ARG A 34 -13.73 4.42 4.78
C ARG A 34 -14.69 3.67 3.88
N GLY A 35 -14.51 3.75 2.56
CA GLY A 35 -15.34 3.07 1.57
C GLY A 35 -14.94 1.62 1.33
N LYS A 36 -15.57 1.04 0.29
CA LYS A 36 -15.25 -0.27 -0.28
C LYS A 36 -14.64 -0.16 -1.68
N CYS A 37 -14.26 -1.27 -2.28
CA CYS A 37 -13.74 -1.34 -3.65
C CYS A 37 -12.48 -0.49 -3.87
N ILE A 38 -11.63 -0.45 -2.84
CA ILE A 38 -10.46 0.42 -2.83
C ILE A 38 -9.42 -0.12 -3.80
N GLU A 39 -8.99 0.73 -4.73
CA GLU A 39 -7.96 0.42 -5.71
C GLU A 39 -6.98 1.58 -5.85
N ALA A 40 -5.73 1.23 -6.15
CA ALA A 40 -4.65 2.16 -6.47
C ALA A 40 -4.17 1.88 -7.89
N ASN A 41 -4.03 2.90 -8.72
CA ASN A 41 -3.35 2.79 -10.02
C ASN A 41 -2.08 3.64 -10.03
N TYR A 42 -0.97 3.00 -10.40
CA TYR A 42 0.35 3.63 -10.46
C TYR A 42 0.80 3.80 -11.91
N ALA A 43 1.16 5.00 -12.33
CA ALA A 43 1.67 5.27 -13.67
C ALA A 43 2.95 6.12 -13.62
N LEU A 44 3.91 5.82 -14.49
CA LEU A 44 5.14 6.62 -14.56
C LEU A 44 4.89 7.92 -15.34
N ARG A 45 5.29 9.05 -14.78
CA ARG A 45 5.25 10.36 -15.45
C ARG A 45 6.56 10.63 -16.20
N LYS A 46 6.49 11.59 -17.14
CA LYS A 46 7.65 12.01 -17.95
C LYS A 46 8.80 12.59 -17.12
N ASP A 47 8.50 13.15 -15.96
CA ASP A 47 9.48 13.72 -15.02
C ASP A 47 10.12 12.68 -14.09
N GLY A 48 9.77 11.40 -14.25
CA GLY A 48 10.28 10.30 -13.42
C GLY A 48 9.54 10.12 -12.10
N THR A 49 8.53 10.95 -11.79
CA THR A 49 7.63 10.70 -10.66
C THR A 49 6.60 9.63 -11.00
N ILE A 50 5.99 9.04 -9.98
CA ILE A 50 4.89 8.08 -10.14
C ILE A 50 3.59 8.81 -9.83
N GLU A 51 2.65 8.78 -10.75
CA GLU A 51 1.25 9.11 -10.51
C GLU A 51 0.60 8.04 -9.66
N VAL A 52 -0.15 8.45 -8.64
CA VAL A 52 -0.94 7.57 -7.80
C VAL A 52 -2.39 8.03 -7.88
N ILE A 53 -3.29 7.17 -8.36
CA ILE A 53 -4.72 7.42 -8.33
C ILE A 53 -5.35 6.36 -7.44
N ASN A 54 -5.81 6.77 -6.26
CA ASN A 54 -6.61 5.91 -5.39
C ASN A 54 -8.09 6.16 -5.66
N LYS A 55 -8.91 5.11 -5.62
CA LYS A 55 -10.36 5.22 -5.67
C LYS A 55 -10.98 4.45 -4.54
N GLN A 56 -12.12 4.92 -4.06
CA GLN A 56 -12.97 4.18 -3.13
C GLN A 56 -14.45 4.46 -3.41
N MET A 57 -15.30 3.53 -3.03
CA MET A 57 -16.76 3.66 -3.10
C MET A 57 -17.31 3.87 -1.69
N GLU A 58 -17.55 5.13 -1.31
CA GLU A 58 -18.25 5.48 -0.06
C GLU A 58 -19.77 5.52 -0.26
N THR A 59 -20.21 5.88 -1.46
CA THR A 59 -21.62 5.84 -1.87
C THR A 59 -21.79 4.74 -2.92
N PRO A 60 -22.77 3.82 -2.76
CA PRO A 60 -22.99 2.74 -3.74
C PRO A 60 -23.05 3.26 -5.18
N GLY A 61 -22.34 2.58 -6.08
CA GLY A 61 -22.25 2.93 -7.50
C GLY A 61 -21.33 4.11 -7.82
N THR A 62 -20.72 4.79 -6.85
CA THR A 62 -19.87 5.96 -7.09
C THR A 62 -18.44 5.74 -6.60
N LEU A 63 -17.51 5.51 -7.54
CA LEU A 63 -16.08 5.48 -7.26
C LEU A 63 -15.50 6.90 -7.27
N THR A 64 -15.03 7.35 -6.11
CA THR A 64 -14.44 8.69 -5.94
C THR A 64 -12.92 8.60 -5.98
N PRO A 65 -12.24 9.29 -6.91
CA PRO A 65 -10.78 9.29 -6.99
C PRO A 65 -10.14 10.33 -6.06
N ILE A 66 -8.92 10.04 -5.63
CA ILE A 66 -7.94 11.01 -5.12
C ILE A 66 -6.62 10.81 -5.86
N GLU A 67 -6.04 11.92 -6.32
CA GLU A 67 -4.79 11.94 -7.07
C GLU A 67 -3.62 12.34 -6.19
N GLY A 68 -2.48 11.71 -6.45
CA GLY A 68 -1.25 11.94 -5.72
C GLY A 68 -0.01 11.63 -6.56
N THR A 69 1.13 11.74 -5.91
CA THR A 69 2.45 11.48 -6.48
C THR A 69 3.28 10.62 -5.54
N ALA A 70 4.12 9.76 -6.10
CA ALA A 70 5.12 9.01 -5.35
C ALA A 70 6.51 9.19 -5.97
N VAL A 71 7.53 9.22 -5.12
CA VAL A 71 8.94 9.34 -5.54
C VAL A 71 9.83 8.37 -4.78
N VAL A 72 10.81 7.80 -5.48
CA VAL A 72 11.92 7.06 -4.86
C VAL A 72 12.95 8.07 -4.39
N LYS A 73 13.09 8.23 -3.06
CA LYS A 73 14.02 9.22 -2.47
C LYS A 73 15.48 8.78 -2.51
N ASN A 74 15.72 7.48 -2.38
CA ASN A 74 17.05 6.88 -2.39
C ASN A 74 17.07 5.71 -3.39
N GLN A 75 17.86 5.81 -4.45
CA GLN A 75 17.97 4.76 -5.47
C GLN A 75 18.61 3.46 -4.92
N LEU A 76 19.31 3.53 -3.80
CA LEU A 76 19.84 2.35 -3.09
C LEU A 76 18.75 1.62 -2.27
N GLU A 77 17.59 2.24 -2.08
CA GLU A 77 16.46 1.68 -1.35
C GLU A 77 15.15 1.89 -2.15
N PRO A 78 15.04 1.32 -3.36
CA PRO A 78 13.95 1.63 -4.29
C PRO A 78 12.56 1.23 -3.77
N ALA A 79 12.50 0.31 -2.82
CA ALA A 79 11.29 -0.10 -2.12
C ALA A 79 10.74 0.94 -1.13
N LYS A 80 11.50 2.00 -0.81
CA LYS A 80 11.11 3.07 0.11
C LYS A 80 10.72 4.32 -0.66
N LEU A 81 9.43 4.49 -0.85
CA LEU A 81 8.85 5.63 -1.54
C LEU A 81 8.33 6.67 -0.54
N ALA A 82 8.22 7.91 -1.03
CA ALA A 82 7.49 8.98 -0.37
C ALA A 82 6.27 9.32 -1.23
N VAL A 83 5.06 9.26 -0.65
CA VAL A 83 3.78 9.48 -1.33
C VAL A 83 3.15 10.78 -0.82
N SER A 84 2.57 11.59 -1.72
CA SER A 84 1.85 12.81 -1.37
C SER A 84 0.52 12.92 -2.12
N PHE A 85 -0.53 13.28 -1.39
CA PHE A 85 -1.88 13.59 -1.93
C PHE A 85 -2.27 15.07 -1.72
N SER A 86 -1.41 15.87 -1.07
CA SER A 86 -1.65 17.29 -0.84
C SER A 86 -0.34 18.05 -0.72
N TYR A 87 -0.31 19.27 -1.26
CA TYR A 87 0.84 20.17 -1.17
C TYR A 87 1.04 20.75 0.24
N THR A 88 0.01 20.72 1.09
CA THR A 88 0.04 21.29 2.45
C THR A 88 0.43 20.27 3.52
N SER A 89 0.52 18.99 3.16
CA SER A 89 0.84 17.91 4.09
C SER A 89 2.21 17.31 3.76
N PRO A 90 3.00 16.90 4.76
CA PRO A 90 4.24 16.20 4.51
C PRO A 90 3.96 14.87 3.77
N PRO A 91 4.85 14.43 2.87
CA PRO A 91 4.72 13.13 2.23
C PRO A 91 4.72 11.99 3.26
N GLY A 92 3.83 11.01 3.09
CA GLY A 92 3.82 9.78 3.87
C GLY A 92 4.87 8.80 3.37
N THR A 93 5.39 7.96 4.26
CA THR A 93 6.23 6.82 3.88
C THR A 93 5.41 5.76 3.17
N TYR A 94 6.00 5.08 2.17
CA TYR A 94 5.39 3.92 1.51
C TYR A 94 6.49 2.90 1.26
N TRP A 95 6.56 1.88 2.11
CA TRP A 95 7.63 0.89 2.08
C TRP A 95 7.08 -0.45 1.61
N VAL A 96 7.56 -0.91 0.45
CA VAL A 96 7.23 -2.23 -0.07
C VAL A 96 8.06 -3.28 0.67
N LEU A 97 7.44 -3.97 1.61
CA LEU A 97 8.08 -5.04 2.39
C LEU A 97 8.30 -6.27 1.53
N TYR A 98 7.29 -6.63 0.74
CA TYR A 98 7.31 -7.77 -0.17
C TYR A 98 6.42 -7.52 -1.39
N THR A 99 6.82 -8.04 -2.55
CA THR A 99 5.93 -8.20 -3.68
C THR A 99 6.50 -9.24 -4.64
N ASP A 100 5.62 -9.98 -5.30
CA ASP A 100 5.98 -10.78 -6.48
C ASP A 100 5.62 -10.07 -7.80
N TYR A 101 5.18 -8.80 -7.71
CA TYR A 101 4.72 -7.91 -8.78
C TYR A 101 3.45 -8.35 -9.53
N THR A 102 3.12 -9.64 -9.50
CA THR A 102 2.09 -10.25 -10.35
C THR A 102 0.86 -10.71 -9.59
N SER A 103 0.94 -10.89 -8.27
CA SER A 103 -0.19 -11.32 -7.46
C SER A 103 -0.40 -10.46 -6.22
N VAL A 104 0.65 -10.21 -5.42
CA VAL A 104 0.53 -9.62 -4.08
C VAL A 104 1.63 -8.58 -3.83
N SER A 105 1.28 -7.55 -3.06
CA SER A 105 2.24 -6.64 -2.46
C SER A 105 1.88 -6.35 -1.01
N VAL A 106 2.90 -6.30 -0.16
CA VAL A 106 2.79 -5.95 1.25
C VAL A 106 3.47 -4.60 1.45
N VAL A 107 2.72 -3.65 1.97
CA VAL A 107 3.14 -2.26 2.12
C VAL A 107 3.02 -1.87 3.58
N TYR A 108 4.02 -1.14 4.07
CA TYR A 108 4.03 -0.57 5.40
C TYR A 108 4.36 0.93 5.34
N SER A 109 3.76 1.69 6.23
CA SER A 109 4.03 3.10 6.44
C SER A 109 4.11 3.36 7.93
N CYS A 110 5.11 4.10 8.38
CA CYS A 110 5.24 4.51 9.76
C CYS A 110 5.86 5.90 9.80
N THR A 111 5.14 6.85 10.39
CA THR A 111 5.57 8.23 10.51
C THR A 111 5.59 8.65 11.98
N ASP A 112 6.74 9.15 12.40
CA ASP A 112 6.93 9.80 13.69
C ASP A 112 6.20 11.15 13.76
N VAL A 113 5.29 11.31 14.72
CA VAL A 113 4.65 12.60 15.01
C VAL A 113 5.32 13.22 16.21
N MET A 114 6.16 14.22 15.94
CA MET A 114 6.89 15.00 16.95
C MET A 114 7.68 14.15 17.97
N ARG A 115 8.05 12.91 17.62
CA ARG A 115 8.66 11.92 18.53
C ARG A 115 7.83 11.57 19.77
N LEU A 116 6.53 11.91 19.78
CA LEU A 116 5.61 11.59 20.87
C LEU A 116 4.85 10.28 20.62
N PHE A 117 4.47 10.04 19.37
CA PHE A 117 3.79 8.82 18.95
C PHE A 117 4.07 8.55 17.47
N HIS A 118 3.80 7.31 17.05
CA HIS A 118 3.90 6.89 15.66
C HIS A 118 2.51 6.69 15.09
N VAL A 119 2.31 7.12 13.85
CA VAL A 119 1.15 6.74 13.04
C VAL A 119 1.63 5.73 12.04
N GLU A 120 1.00 4.55 12.05
CA GLU A 120 1.34 3.46 11.14
C GLU A 120 0.13 3.07 10.30
N PHE A 121 0.44 2.62 9.08
CA PHE A 121 -0.51 2.02 8.16
C PHE A 121 0.14 0.80 7.52
N ALA A 122 -0.67 -0.16 7.16
CA ALA A 122 -0.23 -1.35 6.44
C ALA A 122 -1.31 -1.76 5.47
N TRP A 123 -0.89 -2.27 4.32
CA TRP A 123 -1.79 -2.75 3.29
C TRP A 123 -1.27 -4.06 2.70
N ILE A 124 -2.20 -4.99 2.48
CA ILE A 124 -2.03 -6.13 1.58
C ILE A 124 -2.78 -5.76 0.31
N LEU A 125 -2.02 -5.63 -0.78
CA LEU A 125 -2.52 -5.29 -2.10
C LEU A 125 -2.46 -6.51 -3.02
N ALA A 126 -3.37 -6.58 -3.98
CA ALA A 126 -3.43 -7.66 -4.95
C ALA A 126 -3.67 -7.19 -6.39
N ARG A 127 -3.23 -7.97 -7.38
CA ARG A 127 -3.56 -7.70 -8.80
C ARG A 127 -5.00 -8.06 -9.15
N ASN A 128 -5.66 -8.87 -8.34
CA ASN A 128 -7.08 -9.23 -8.45
C ASN A 128 -7.82 -8.83 -7.17
N ARG A 129 -9.15 -8.77 -7.22
CA ARG A 129 -10.01 -8.43 -6.06
C ARG A 129 -9.99 -9.48 -4.94
N THR A 130 -9.38 -10.64 -5.17
CA THR A 130 -9.24 -11.71 -4.19
C THR A 130 -7.83 -12.31 -4.23
N LEU A 131 -7.42 -12.88 -3.09
CA LEU A 131 -6.19 -13.66 -2.93
C LEU A 131 -6.53 -15.02 -2.31
N SER A 132 -5.67 -16.02 -2.52
CA SER A 132 -5.79 -17.28 -1.79
C SER A 132 -5.45 -17.08 -0.31
N GLU A 133 -6.06 -17.87 0.57
CA GLU A 133 -5.79 -17.84 2.01
C GLU A 133 -4.30 -18.03 2.34
N GLU A 134 -3.61 -18.89 1.59
CA GLU A 134 -2.16 -19.09 1.71
C GLU A 134 -1.38 -17.80 1.44
N THR A 135 -1.76 -17.07 0.38
CA THR A 135 -1.09 -15.82 0.00
C THR A 135 -1.34 -14.73 1.03
N VAL A 136 -2.57 -14.61 1.53
CA VAL A 136 -2.93 -13.68 2.61
C VAL A 136 -2.12 -14.00 3.87
N SER A 137 -2.10 -15.27 4.29
CA SER A 137 -1.34 -15.72 5.47
C SER A 137 0.15 -15.43 5.35
N ARG A 138 0.71 -15.55 4.15
CA ARG A 138 2.11 -15.18 3.89
C ARG A 138 2.32 -13.68 3.98
N ALA A 139 1.43 -12.88 3.40
CA ALA A 139 1.50 -11.42 3.43
C ALA A 139 1.39 -10.88 4.86
N GLU A 140 0.49 -11.44 5.66
CA GLU A 140 0.35 -11.12 7.09
C GLU A 140 1.64 -11.39 7.87
N ARG A 141 2.34 -12.51 7.61
CA ARG A 141 3.64 -12.77 8.25
C ARG A 141 4.69 -11.73 7.91
N GLU A 142 4.66 -11.12 6.72
CA GLU A 142 5.59 -10.03 6.41
C GLU A 142 5.24 -8.74 7.17
N LEU A 143 3.95 -8.47 7.40
CA LEU A 143 3.49 -7.36 8.26
C LEU A 143 3.85 -7.60 9.74
N GLU A 144 3.66 -8.82 10.23
CA GLU A 144 4.01 -9.21 11.61
C GLU A 144 5.51 -9.04 11.87
N ARG A 145 6.37 -9.43 10.91
CA ARG A 145 7.83 -9.20 10.97
C ARG A 145 8.20 -7.72 10.99
N ALA A 146 7.36 -6.85 10.45
CA ALA A 146 7.51 -5.39 10.53
C ALA A 146 6.96 -4.79 11.83
N GLY A 147 6.37 -5.62 12.72
CA GLY A 147 5.84 -5.21 14.02
C GLY A 147 4.34 -4.91 14.03
N VAL A 148 3.63 -5.13 12.92
CA VAL A 148 2.18 -4.92 12.84
C VAL A 148 1.45 -6.02 13.61
N GLN A 149 0.49 -5.62 14.45
CA GLN A 149 -0.37 -6.57 15.16
C GLN A 149 -1.50 -7.04 14.24
N LEU A 150 -1.50 -8.33 13.88
CA LEU A 150 -2.46 -8.89 12.92
C LEU A 150 -3.93 -8.74 13.35
N CYS A 151 -4.21 -8.76 14.66
CA CYS A 151 -5.57 -8.56 15.19
C CYS A 151 -6.15 -7.16 14.91
N ARG A 152 -5.32 -6.20 14.50
CA ARG A 152 -5.75 -4.84 14.10
C ARG A 152 -6.04 -4.74 12.61
N LEU A 153 -5.67 -5.73 11.81
CA LEU A 153 -5.96 -5.74 10.38
C LEU A 153 -7.45 -5.95 10.14
N ILE A 154 -7.99 -5.24 9.16
CA ILE A 154 -9.36 -5.36 8.71
C ILE A 154 -9.37 -5.71 7.21
N PRO A 155 -10.25 -6.62 6.76
CA PRO A 155 -10.43 -6.88 5.35
C PRO A 155 -11.10 -5.69 4.67
N THR A 156 -10.74 -5.46 3.42
CA THR A 156 -11.40 -4.48 2.56
C THR A 156 -12.45 -5.18 1.71
N ASP A 157 -13.66 -4.63 1.71
CA ASP A 157 -14.76 -5.18 0.92
C ASP A 157 -14.51 -4.91 -0.58
N GLN A 158 -14.29 -5.98 -1.35
CA GLN A 158 -14.09 -5.97 -2.80
C GLN A 158 -15.26 -6.63 -3.55
N THR A 159 -16.42 -6.76 -2.92
CA THR A 159 -17.65 -7.28 -3.52
C THR A 159 -18.46 -6.16 -4.16
N GLU A 160 -19.31 -6.45 -5.16
CA GLU A 160 -20.24 -5.47 -5.75
C GLU A 160 -19.55 -4.16 -6.19
N CYS A 161 -18.34 -4.27 -6.73
CA CYS A 161 -17.51 -3.12 -7.12
C CYS A 161 -17.72 -2.66 -8.55
N ASP A 162 -18.57 -3.37 -9.29
CA ASP A 162 -18.88 -3.03 -10.66
C ASP A 162 -19.95 -1.95 -10.63
N THR A 163 -19.61 -0.82 -11.25
CA THR A 163 -20.58 0.24 -11.55
C THR A 163 -21.38 -0.22 -12.78
N GLU A 164 -22.21 -1.25 -12.64
CA GLU A 164 -23.26 -1.47 -13.63
C GLU A 164 -24.33 -0.39 -13.43
N LEU A 165 -24.37 0.54 -14.39
CA LEU A 165 -25.62 1.06 -14.92
C LEU A 165 -25.74 0.55 -16.36
#